data_AF-A0A1D1YA60-F1
#
_entry.id   AF-A0A1D1YA60-F1
#
_cell.length_a   1.000
_cell.length_b   1.000
_cell.length_c   1.000
_cell.angle_alpha   90.00
_cell.angle_beta   90.00
_cell.angle_gamma   90.00
#
_symmetry.space_group_name_H-M   'P 1'
#
loop_
_entity.id
_entity.type
_entity.pdbx_description
1 polymer ?
#
loop_
_entity_poly.entity_id
_entity_poly.type
_entity_poly.pdbx_seq_one_letter_code
_entity_poly.pdbx_strand_id
1 'polypeptide(L)'
;QQHQHQQQLLSPVEPSGLDETFNAIERSLEIGNLEDAFVTALASHDLPLILRLCNKVNPKNVFLPSRSLLSQPVILSLIHHLSLELNKYSELKRAWVEEAVIKLNPKDHDIRDHCERILPMVKQRLEEHYFQVASQDAQNPSLKNIGLLIHAVTGLLS
;
A
#
# COMPACT_ATOMS: atom_id res chain seq x y z
N GLN A 1 -18.22 -28.78 -52.52
CA GLN A 1 -18.94 -29.18 -51.31
C GLN A 1 -17.89 -29.42 -50.23
N GLN A 2 -17.65 -28.43 -49.36
CA GLN A 2 -18.36 -28.24 -48.08
C GLN A 2 -17.83 -29.26 -47.05
N HIS A 3 -17.24 -28.93 -45.90
CA HIS A 3 -17.30 -27.74 -45.03
C HIS A 3 -15.96 -27.62 -44.28
N GLN A 4 -15.34 -26.44 -44.20
CA GLN A 4 -15.32 -25.60 -42.97
C GLN A 4 -15.67 -26.36 -41.67
N HIS A 5 -14.71 -26.50 -40.76
CA HIS A 5 -14.89 -26.06 -39.37
C HIS A 5 -13.53 -25.81 -38.72
N GLN A 6 -13.31 -24.53 -38.51
CA GLN A 6 -12.23 -23.89 -37.80
C GLN A 6 -12.27 -24.31 -36.33
N GLN A 7 -11.53 -25.35 -35.95
CA GLN A 7 -11.21 -25.60 -34.54
C GLN A 7 -9.95 -24.80 -34.20
N GLN A 8 -10.14 -23.49 -34.04
CA GLN A 8 -9.27 -22.67 -33.21
C GLN A 8 -9.41 -23.24 -31.80
N LEU A 9 -8.57 -24.22 -31.44
CA LEU A 9 -8.37 -24.61 -30.06
C LEU A 9 -7.91 -23.34 -29.36
N LEU A 10 -8.78 -22.76 -28.54
CA LEU A 10 -8.41 -21.73 -27.60
C LEU A 10 -7.29 -22.33 -26.75
N SER A 11 -6.06 -21.90 -26.98
CA SER A 11 -4.98 -22.09 -26.03
C SER A 11 -5.51 -21.64 -24.66
N PRO A 12 -5.28 -22.39 -23.58
CA PRO A 12 -5.49 -21.84 -22.25
C PRO A 12 -4.72 -20.53 -22.21
N VAL A 13 -5.42 -19.42 -21.99
CA VAL A 13 -4.77 -18.15 -21.66
C VAL A 13 -4.04 -18.48 -20.35
N GLU A 14 -2.73 -18.72 -20.41
CA GLU A 14 -1.93 -18.84 -19.20
C GLU A 14 -2.22 -17.59 -18.39
N PRO A 15 -2.82 -17.71 -17.19
CA PRO A 15 -3.10 -16.54 -16.39
C PRO A 15 -1.76 -15.86 -16.17
N SER A 16 -1.69 -14.60 -16.56
CA SER A 16 -0.54 -13.75 -16.25
C SER A 16 -0.22 -13.96 -14.76
N GLY A 17 1.04 -14.15 -14.36
CA GLY A 17 1.37 -14.45 -12.95
C GLY A 17 0.80 -13.42 -11.94
N LEU A 18 0.48 -12.21 -12.41
CA LEU A 18 -0.23 -11.17 -11.66
C LEU A 18 -1.70 -11.53 -11.35
N ASP A 19 -2.40 -12.18 -12.28
CA ASP A 19 -3.79 -12.62 -12.09
C ASP A 19 -3.85 -13.78 -11.09
N GLU A 20 -2.90 -14.72 -11.13
CA GLU A 20 -2.78 -15.75 -10.10
C GLU A 20 -2.48 -15.18 -8.71
N THR A 21 -1.58 -14.19 -8.64
CA THR A 21 -1.26 -13.52 -7.38
C THR A 21 -2.49 -12.82 -6.81
N PHE A 22 -3.27 -12.13 -7.65
CA PHE A 22 -4.50 -11.49 -7.18
C PHE A 22 -5.56 -12.49 -6.74
N ASN A 23 -5.71 -13.62 -7.44
CA ASN A 23 -6.62 -14.68 -7.03
C ASN A 23 -6.22 -15.26 -5.66
N ALA A 24 -4.92 -15.38 -5.36
CA ALA A 24 -4.44 -15.79 -4.04
C ALA A 24 -4.82 -14.76 -2.96
N ILE A 25 -4.62 -13.46 -3.25
CA ILE A 25 -5.04 -12.37 -2.37
C ILE A 25 -6.55 -12.45 -2.09
N GLU A 26 -7.39 -12.65 -3.11
CA GLU A 26 -8.85 -12.75 -2.95
C GLU A 26 -9.25 -13.90 -2.03
N ARG A 27 -8.64 -15.08 -2.18
CA ARG A 27 -8.89 -16.22 -1.29
C ARG A 27 -8.53 -15.88 0.17
N SER A 28 -7.41 -15.21 0.40
CA SER A 28 -7.00 -14.80 1.76
C SER A 28 -7.98 -13.77 2.36
N LEU A 29 -8.54 -12.88 1.54
CA LEU A 29 -9.61 -11.96 1.96
C LEU A 29 -10.91 -12.69 2.32
N GLU A 30 -11.32 -13.69 1.53
CA GLU A 30 -12.56 -14.46 1.76
C GLU A 30 -12.56 -15.20 3.10
N ILE A 31 -11.41 -15.74 3.50
CA ILE A 31 -11.25 -16.42 4.80
C ILE A 31 -10.93 -15.43 5.95
N GLY A 32 -10.87 -14.12 5.66
CA GLY A 32 -10.60 -13.07 6.64
C GLY A 32 -9.13 -12.92 7.06
N ASN A 33 -8.20 -13.56 6.35
CA ASN A 33 -6.76 -13.48 6.64
C ASN A 33 -6.13 -12.27 5.92
N LEU A 34 -6.31 -11.09 6.50
CA LEU A 34 -5.79 -9.83 5.94
C LEU A 34 -4.26 -9.82 5.90
N GLU A 35 -3.59 -10.34 6.94
CA GLU A 35 -2.12 -10.37 7.00
C GLU A 35 -1.53 -11.08 5.78
N ASP A 36 -2.02 -12.28 5.46
CA ASP A 36 -1.53 -13.06 4.33
C ASP A 36 -1.82 -12.39 2.97
N ALA A 37 -3.00 -11.75 2.84
CA ALA A 37 -3.34 -10.97 1.66
C ALA A 37 -2.36 -9.81 1.44
N PHE A 38 -1.99 -9.08 2.51
CA PHE A 38 -1.03 -7.98 2.44
C PHE A 38 0.40 -8.46 2.22
N VAL A 39 0.83 -9.54 2.87
CA VAL A 39 2.15 -10.16 2.63
C VAL A 39 2.29 -10.56 1.17
N THR A 40 1.30 -11.25 0.61
CA THR A 40 1.28 -11.68 -0.79
C THR A 40 1.35 -10.49 -1.74
N ALA A 41 0.57 -9.43 -1.48
CA ALA A 41 0.57 -8.23 -2.31
C ALA A 41 1.90 -7.45 -2.22
N LEU A 42 2.50 -7.35 -1.04
CA LEU A 42 3.76 -6.61 -0.84
C LEU A 42 4.96 -7.37 -1.40
N ALA A 43 4.94 -8.71 -1.36
CA ALA A 43 5.98 -9.56 -1.92
C ALA A 43 6.08 -9.48 -3.45
N SER A 44 5.02 -9.06 -4.14
CA SER A 44 5.06 -8.85 -5.59
C SER A 44 5.83 -7.59 -6.01
N HIS A 45 6.05 -6.65 -5.07
CA HIS A 45 6.59 -5.31 -5.33
C HIS A 45 5.83 -4.51 -6.41
N ASP A 46 4.60 -4.92 -6.73
CA ASP A 46 3.76 -4.30 -7.75
C ASP A 46 2.78 -3.31 -7.10
N LEU A 47 3.09 -2.02 -7.20
CA LEU A 47 2.29 -0.95 -6.60
C LEU A 47 0.81 -0.97 -7.10
N PRO A 48 0.52 -1.10 -8.41
CA PRO A 48 -0.83 -1.38 -8.90
C PRO A 48 -1.57 -2.49 -8.15
N LEU A 49 -0.93 -3.63 -7.89
CA LEU A 49 -1.55 -4.75 -7.17
C LEU A 49 -1.85 -4.39 -5.71
N ILE A 50 -0.90 -3.75 -5.03
CA ILE A 50 -1.05 -3.26 -3.65
C ILE A 50 -2.22 -2.27 -3.57
N LEU A 51 -2.32 -1.34 -4.53
CA LEU A 51 -3.43 -0.38 -4.61
C LEU A 51 -4.77 -1.05 -4.92
N ARG A 52 -4.78 -2.12 -5.73
CA ARG A 52 -6.00 -2.90 -5.99
C ARG A 52 -6.52 -3.58 -4.72
N LEU A 53 -5.63 -4.14 -3.89
CA LEU A 53 -5.97 -4.66 -2.57
C LEU A 53 -6.47 -3.53 -1.64
N CYS A 54 -5.76 -2.41 -1.57
CA CYS A 54 -6.13 -1.24 -0.75
C CYS A 54 -7.50 -0.65 -1.11
N ASN A 55 -7.96 -0.79 -2.37
CA ASN A 55 -9.30 -0.36 -2.80
C ASN A 55 -10.41 -1.32 -2.34
N LYS A 56 -10.10 -2.59 -2.12
CA LYS A 56 -11.08 -3.60 -1.68
C LYS A 56 -11.31 -3.60 -0.18
N VAL A 57 -10.37 -3.07 0.59
CA VAL A 57 -10.37 -3.12 2.05
C VAL A 57 -10.39 -1.70 2.61
N ASN A 58 -11.15 -1.48 3.68
CA ASN A 58 -11.14 -0.20 4.38
C ASN A 58 -9.96 -0.18 5.40
N PRO A 59 -9.06 0.82 5.37
CA PRO A 59 -7.94 0.88 6.31
C PRO A 59 -8.40 0.87 7.77
N LYS A 60 -9.56 1.45 8.10
CA LYS A 60 -10.11 1.43 9.47
C LYS A 60 -10.49 0.04 9.96
N ASN A 61 -10.82 -0.88 9.05
CA ASN A 61 -11.10 -2.28 9.41
C ASN A 61 -9.81 -3.07 9.64
N VAL A 62 -8.69 -2.62 9.07
CA VAL A 62 -7.36 -3.22 9.22
C VAL A 62 -6.64 -2.71 10.46
N PHE A 63 -6.70 -1.40 10.69
CA PHE A 63 -6.01 -0.71 11.78
C PHE A 63 -6.95 -0.42 12.96
N LEU A 64 -7.61 -1.46 13.48
CA LEU A 64 -8.57 -1.30 14.58
C LEU A 64 -7.94 -0.61 15.81
N PRO A 65 -8.73 0.17 16.58
CA PRO A 65 -8.23 0.89 17.75
C PRO A 65 -7.51 -0.01 18.76
N SER A 66 -8.07 -1.19 19.04
CA SER A 66 -7.56 -2.14 20.03
C SER A 66 -6.27 -2.86 19.60
N ARG A 67 -6.16 -3.22 18.31
CA ARG A 67 -4.99 -3.91 17.73
C ARG A 67 -5.06 -3.85 16.20
N SER A 68 -3.93 -3.63 15.53
CA SER A 68 -3.87 -3.81 14.07
C SER A 68 -3.92 -5.30 13.69
N LEU A 69 -4.60 -5.60 12.59
CA LEU A 69 -4.60 -6.94 11.99
C LEU A 69 -3.32 -7.25 11.21
N LEU A 70 -2.43 -6.26 11.05
CA LEU A 70 -1.16 -6.41 10.35
C LEU A 70 0.02 -6.40 11.32
N SER A 71 1.06 -7.18 11.02
CA SER A 71 2.30 -7.15 11.78
C SER A 71 3.15 -5.92 11.48
N GLN A 72 4.06 -5.58 12.39
CA GLN A 72 4.95 -4.42 12.25
C GLN A 72 5.77 -4.41 10.94
N PRO A 73 6.36 -5.54 10.48
CA PRO A 73 7.02 -5.60 9.17
C PRO A 73 6.10 -5.28 8.00
N VAL A 74 4.85 -5.77 8.03
CA VAL A 74 3.85 -5.54 6.99
C VAL A 74 3.43 -4.08 6.98
N ILE A 75 3.19 -3.48 8.14
CA ILE A 75 2.86 -2.05 8.27
C ILE A 75 3.97 -1.18 7.70
N LEU A 76 5.23 -1.41 8.09
CA LEU A 76 6.37 -0.64 7.59
C LEU A 76 6.52 -0.78 6.07
N SER A 77 6.38 -2.01 5.56
CA SER A 77 6.46 -2.30 4.13
C SER A 77 5.34 -1.62 3.35
N LEU A 78 4.12 -1.58 3.90
CA LEU A 78 2.99 -0.90 3.30
C LEU A 78 3.22 0.62 3.24
N ILE A 79 3.66 1.24 4.34
CA ILE A 79 4.02 2.66 4.37
C ILE A 79 5.09 2.95 3.31
N HIS A 80 6.12 2.11 3.21
CA HIS A 80 7.16 2.27 2.20
C HIS A 80 6.59 2.27 0.78
N HIS A 81 5.82 1.25 0.40
CA HIS A 81 5.27 1.14 -0.95
C HIS A 81 4.27 2.26 -1.27
N LEU A 82 3.41 2.64 -0.32
CA LEU A 82 2.44 3.72 -0.54
C LEU A 82 3.08 5.11 -0.55
N SER A 83 4.30 5.28 -0.02
CA SER A 83 5.07 6.52 -0.16
C SER A 83 5.67 6.72 -1.57
N LEU A 84 5.66 5.69 -2.42
CA LEU A 84 6.13 5.80 -3.80
C LEU A 84 5.06 6.47 -4.65
N GLU A 85 5.46 7.32 -5.61
CA GLU A 85 4.54 7.98 -6.56
C GLU A 85 3.30 8.62 -5.88
N LEU A 86 3.50 9.45 -4.85
CA LEU A 86 2.42 10.07 -4.07
C LEU A 86 1.48 10.97 -4.89
N ASN A 87 1.89 11.38 -6.08
CA ASN A 87 1.06 12.11 -7.05
C ASN A 87 -0.06 11.24 -7.66
N LYS A 88 0.04 9.91 -7.60
CA LYS A 88 -0.97 8.97 -8.11
C LYS A 88 -1.75 8.34 -6.97
N TYR A 89 -3.08 8.27 -7.10
CA TYR A 89 -3.97 7.69 -6.07
C TYR A 89 -3.78 8.34 -4.69
N SER A 90 -3.53 9.65 -4.68
CA SER A 90 -3.05 10.40 -3.51
C SER A 90 -4.00 10.29 -2.31
N GLU A 91 -5.31 10.31 -2.51
CA GLU A 91 -6.28 10.18 -1.43
C GLU A 91 -6.29 8.78 -0.80
N LEU A 92 -6.30 7.72 -1.62
CA LEU A 92 -6.27 6.34 -1.13
C LEU A 92 -4.97 6.07 -0.36
N LYS A 93 -3.83 6.40 -0.95
CA LYS A 93 -2.51 6.23 -0.31
C LYS A 93 -2.44 6.98 1.00
N ARG A 94 -2.90 8.24 1.01
CA ARG A 94 -2.91 9.06 2.22
C ARG A 94 -3.75 8.43 3.34
N ALA A 95 -4.99 8.01 3.05
CA ALA A 95 -5.85 7.39 4.05
C ALA A 95 -5.23 6.13 4.67
N TRP A 96 -4.54 5.32 3.87
CA TRP A 96 -3.82 4.15 4.35
C TRP A 96 -2.57 4.49 5.16
N VAL A 97 -1.76 5.45 4.70
CA VAL A 97 -0.56 5.88 5.41
C VAL A 97 -0.91 6.53 6.75
N GLU A 98 -1.97 7.35 6.82
CA GLU A 98 -2.46 7.99 8.05
C GLU A 98 -2.78 6.97 9.15
N GLU A 99 -3.50 5.90 8.82
CA GLU A 99 -3.83 4.84 9.79
C GLU A 99 -2.61 3.97 10.12
N ALA A 100 -1.78 3.66 9.12
CA ALA A 100 -0.61 2.81 9.29
C ALA A 100 0.47 3.43 10.19
N VAL A 101 0.76 4.73 10.04
CA VAL A 101 1.78 5.40 10.85
C VAL A 101 1.41 5.45 12.34
N ILE A 102 0.12 5.52 12.66
CA ILE A 102 -0.37 5.49 14.05
C ILE A 102 -0.12 4.12 14.71
N LYS A 103 -0.14 3.04 13.91
CA LYS A 103 0.04 1.66 14.38
C LYS A 103 1.47 1.16 14.30
N LEU A 104 2.37 1.91 13.68
CA LEU A 104 3.78 1.57 13.60
C LEU A 104 4.48 1.84 14.94
N ASN A 105 5.20 0.84 15.44
CA ASN A 105 6.09 0.93 16.58
C ASN A 105 7.54 0.85 16.08
N PRO A 106 8.25 1.98 15.92
CA PRO A 106 9.62 1.98 15.39
C PRO A 106 10.64 1.35 16.35
N LYS A 107 10.26 1.10 17.61
CA LYS A 107 11.09 0.45 18.63
C LYS A 107 10.91 -1.07 18.66
N ASP A 108 10.05 -1.62 17.81
CA ASP A 108 9.87 -3.06 17.68
C ASP A 108 11.18 -3.72 17.20
N HIS A 109 11.58 -4.79 17.89
CA HIS A 109 12.84 -5.48 17.65
C HIS A 109 13.01 -6.03 16.23
N ASP A 110 11.92 -6.38 15.55
CA ASP A 110 11.97 -7.00 14.21
C ASP A 110 12.22 -5.96 13.12
N ILE A 111 11.82 -4.71 13.35
CA ILE A 111 11.80 -3.67 12.32
C ILE A 111 12.60 -2.42 12.64
N ARG A 112 13.17 -2.28 13.84
CA ARG A 112 13.93 -1.08 14.24
C ARG A 112 14.99 -0.69 13.21
N ASP A 113 15.84 -1.63 12.81
CA ASP A 113 16.94 -1.38 11.86
C ASP A 113 16.43 -1.08 10.42
N HIS A 114 15.19 -1.48 10.11
CA HIS A 114 14.51 -1.13 8.86
C HIS A 114 13.90 0.26 8.94
N CYS A 115 13.30 0.63 10.08
CA CYS A 115 12.75 1.96 10.34
C CYS A 115 13.79 3.06 10.18
N GLU A 116 15.00 2.87 10.71
CA GLU A 116 16.11 3.83 10.59
C GLU A 116 16.48 4.16 9.14
N ARG A 117 16.22 3.24 8.20
CA ARG A 117 16.49 3.41 6.77
C ARG A 117 15.26 3.89 6.00
N ILE A 118 14.10 3.33 6.29
CA ILE A 118 12.87 3.54 5.50
C ILE A 118 12.17 4.84 5.88
N LEU A 119 12.04 5.16 7.18
CA LEU A 119 11.29 6.33 7.62
C LEU A 119 11.89 7.67 7.14
N PRO A 120 13.23 7.86 7.07
CA PRO A 120 13.80 9.06 6.47
C PRO A 120 13.45 9.19 4.97
N MET A 121 13.44 8.08 4.23
CA MET A 121 13.06 8.07 2.82
C MET A 121 11.59 8.43 2.63
N VAL A 122 10.70 7.88 3.48
CA VAL A 122 9.27 8.19 3.47
C VAL A 122 9.04 9.68 3.78
N LYS A 123 9.71 10.21 4.82
CA LYS A 123 9.66 11.62 5.18
C LYS A 123 10.05 12.51 4.00
N GLN A 124 11.19 12.23 3.38
CA GLN A 124 11.67 13.00 2.22
C GLN A 124 10.64 13.01 1.08
N ARG A 125 10.06 11.85 0.73
CA ARG A 125 9.04 11.77 -0.34
C ARG A 125 7.77 12.56 0.00
N LEU A 126 7.34 12.56 1.26
CA LEU A 126 6.20 13.36 1.71
C LEU A 126 6.50 14.86 1.63
N GLU A 127 7.71 15.29 2.01
CA GLU A 127 8.17 16.69 1.90
C GLU A 127 8.21 17.14 0.43
N GLU A 128 8.82 16.35 -0.45
CA GLU A 128 8.84 16.59 -1.89
C GLU A 128 7.42 16.71 -2.46
N HIS A 129 6.52 15.81 -2.06
CA HIS A 129 5.12 15.85 -2.47
C HIS A 129 4.40 17.11 -1.95
N TYR A 130 4.65 17.51 -0.71
CA TYR A 130 4.10 18.75 -0.14
C TYR A 130 4.49 19.96 -0.98
N PHE A 131 5.78 20.11 -1.31
CA PHE A 131 6.26 21.23 -2.12
C PHE A 131 5.69 21.20 -3.54
N GLN A 132 5.54 20.01 -4.13
CA GLN A 132 4.90 19.86 -5.44
C GLN A 132 3.44 20.34 -5.40
N VAL A 133 2.65 19.91 -4.41
CA VAL A 133 1.25 20.34 -4.27
C VAL A 133 1.16 21.84 -4.00
N ALA A 134 2.00 22.37 -3.10
CA ALA A 134 1.99 23.77 -2.72
C ALA A 134 2.37 24.72 -3.88
N SER A 135 3.27 24.27 -4.77
CA SER A 135 3.65 25.05 -5.96
C SER A 135 2.56 25.08 -7.03
N GLN A 136 1.68 24.07 -7.09
CA GLN A 136 0.53 24.04 -7.99
C GLN A 136 -0.68 24.77 -7.43
N ASP A 137 -0.98 24.55 -6.14
CA ASP A 137 -2.09 25.18 -5.43
C ASP A 137 -1.74 25.34 -3.94
N ALA A 138 -1.37 26.56 -3.56
CA ALA A 138 -1.02 26.91 -2.19
C ALA A 138 -2.20 26.84 -1.19
N GLN A 139 -3.44 26.82 -1.69
CA GLN A 139 -4.65 26.71 -0.86
C GLN A 139 -5.23 25.29 -0.86
N ASN A 140 -4.51 24.32 -1.43
CA ASN A 140 -4.98 22.95 -1.51
C ASN A 140 -5.19 22.39 -0.08
N PRO A 141 -6.42 21.92 0.26
CA PRO A 141 -6.72 21.46 1.61
C PRO A 141 -5.90 20.23 2.03
N SER A 142 -5.37 19.45 1.08
CA SER A 142 -4.54 18.29 1.36
C SER A 142 -3.17 18.63 1.96
N LEU A 143 -2.68 19.86 1.79
CA LEU A 143 -1.39 20.30 2.35
C LEU A 143 -1.35 20.13 3.86
N LYS A 144 -2.45 20.44 4.56
CA LYS A 144 -2.56 20.26 6.01
C LYS A 144 -2.35 18.80 6.41
N ASN A 145 -3.00 17.88 5.71
CA ASN A 145 -2.91 16.45 6.00
C ASN A 145 -1.52 15.89 5.67
N ILE A 146 -0.92 16.31 4.56
CA ILE A 146 0.45 15.92 4.21
C ILE A 146 1.43 16.44 5.27
N GLY A 147 1.26 17.69 5.73
CA GLY A 147 2.07 18.26 6.81
C GLY A 147 1.94 17.48 8.12
N LEU A 148 0.74 17.06 8.49
CA LEU A 148 0.50 16.20 9.66
C LEU A 148 1.19 14.85 9.52
N LEU A 149 1.14 14.23 8.33
CA LEU A 149 1.86 12.98 8.05
C LEU A 149 3.38 13.14 8.17
N ILE A 150 3.96 14.22 7.63
CA ILE A 150 5.39 14.54 7.78
C ILE A 150 5.76 14.63 9.25
N HIS A 151 4.93 15.33 10.06
CA HIS A 151 5.17 15.45 11.50
C HIS A 151 5.06 14.11 12.23
N ALA A 152 4.05 13.29 11.91
CA ALA A 152 3.90 11.96 12.48
C ALA A 152 5.10 11.06 12.18
N VAL A 153 5.54 11.00 10.92
CA VAL A 153 6.73 10.23 10.52
C VAL A 153 7.99 10.77 11.20
N THR A 154 8.11 12.09 11.36
CA THR A 154 9.23 12.70 12.10
C THR A 154 9.22 12.31 13.57
N GLY A 155 8.05 12.23 14.20
CA GLY A 155 7.90 11.75 15.57
C GLY A 155 8.32 10.29 15.75
N LEU A 156 8.15 9.46 14.72
CA LEU A 156 8.61 8.05 14.73
C LEU A 156 10.14 7.92 14.58
N LEU A 157 10.82 8.96 14.11
CA LEU A 157 12.28 9.03 14.00
C LEU A 157 12.97 9.53 15.29
N SER A 158 12.19 9.98 16.28
CA SER A 158 12.69 10.65 17.50
C SER A 158 12.94 9.70 18.67
#